data_AF-A0A2P2LJB2-F1
#
_entry.id   AF-A0A2P2LJB2-F1
#
_cell.length_a   1.000
_cell.length_b   1.000
_cell.length_c   1.000
_cell.angle_alpha   90.00
_cell.angle_beta   90.00
_cell.angle_gamma   90.00
#
_symmetry.space_group_name_H-M   'P 1'
#
loop_
_entity.id
_entity.type
_entity.pdbx_description
1 polymer ?
#
loop_
_entity_poly.entity_id
_entity_poly.type
_entity_poly.pdbx_seq_one_letter_code
_entity_poly.pdbx_strand_id
1 'polypeptide(L)'
;MATHFSSCNFSPSSSSLRQERKLVSRLIVVPRKSGFSTWVSRIHSRIHGKKHFQLKSSNGRPLNAVSLQDDGAGNSLAKEQIKPQGKDGPFIPVSETEKEKFTLSITVVGASGDLAKKKIFPALFALFYEDCLPENFTIFGYARSKMTDKELRNIISETLTCRIDKRENCEEKMAEFLKRCFYNAGLYNSEEHFSELDKKLKEKEAGKLSNRLFYLSIPPNIFVDAVRCASLRASATNGWTRVIVEKPFGRDSESSGELTKCLKHYLTEDQIFRIDHYLGKELVENLSVLRFSNLVFEPLWSRNYIRNVQVIFSEDFGTEGRGGYFDNYGIIRDIMQNHLLQILALFAMETPVSLDAEDVRNEKVKVLRSMKPLQLEDIIVGQYKGHSKGGRSYPGYTDDPTVPKGSVTPTFAAAALFINNARWDGVPFLMKAGKALHKRR
;
A
#
# COMPACT_ATOMS: atom_id res chain seq x y z
N MET A 1 1.68 -31.96 3.85
CA MET A 1 0.64 -32.98 3.59
C MET A 1 -0.27 -32.43 2.52
N ALA A 2 -0.28 -33.09 1.37
CA ALA A 2 -1.06 -32.71 0.19
C ALA A 2 -2.50 -33.18 0.34
N THR A 3 -3.46 -32.36 -0.06
CA THR A 3 -4.84 -32.79 -0.32
C THR A 3 -5.31 -32.21 -1.65
N HIS A 4 -5.66 -33.14 -2.55
CA HIS A 4 -6.26 -32.92 -3.85
C HIS A 4 -7.61 -32.21 -3.75
N PHE A 5 -7.85 -31.22 -4.62
CA PHE A 5 -9.19 -30.71 -4.91
C PHE A 5 -9.65 -31.25 -6.27
N SER A 6 -10.75 -32.00 -6.23
CA SER A 6 -11.46 -32.53 -7.40
C SER A 6 -12.25 -31.42 -8.09
N SER A 7 -12.15 -31.38 -9.42
CA SER A 7 -12.86 -30.50 -10.35
C SER A 7 -14.28 -31.03 -10.64
N CYS A 8 -15.30 -30.24 -10.37
CA CYS A 8 -16.67 -30.49 -10.86
C CYS A 8 -16.92 -29.66 -12.13
N ASN A 9 -17.01 -30.36 -13.26
CA ASN A 9 -17.47 -29.85 -14.55
C ASN A 9 -18.99 -29.60 -14.51
N PHE A 10 -19.43 -28.45 -15.03
CA PHE A 10 -20.82 -28.21 -15.43
C PHE A 10 -20.86 -27.91 -16.92
N SER A 11 -21.52 -28.80 -17.66
CA SER A 11 -21.85 -28.67 -19.08
C SER A 11 -23.06 -27.74 -19.27
N PRO A 12 -23.11 -26.91 -20.32
CA PRO A 12 -24.35 -26.22 -20.71
C PRO A 12 -25.08 -27.00 -21.81
N SER A 13 -26.37 -27.25 -21.63
CA SER A 13 -27.28 -27.75 -22.66
C SER A 13 -28.04 -26.58 -23.31
N SER A 14 -28.19 -26.69 -24.63
CA SER A 14 -28.82 -25.73 -25.54
C SER A 14 -30.26 -26.11 -25.91
N SER A 15 -30.95 -25.17 -26.56
CA SER A 15 -32.28 -25.21 -27.25
C SER A 15 -33.47 -24.76 -26.37
N SER A 16 -34.47 -24.00 -26.84
CA SER A 16 -34.91 -23.62 -28.19
C SER A 16 -35.76 -22.33 -28.18
N LEU A 17 -35.78 -21.66 -29.33
CA LEU A 17 -36.62 -20.53 -29.76
C LEU A 17 -38.13 -20.63 -29.42
N ARG A 18 -38.74 -19.48 -29.11
CA ARG A 18 -40.02 -19.05 -29.72
C ARG A 18 -40.24 -17.54 -29.59
N GLN A 19 -40.81 -17.00 -30.65
CA GLN A 19 -40.89 -15.61 -31.06
C GLN A 19 -42.33 -15.09 -30.85
N GLU A 20 -42.46 -13.77 -30.58
CA GLU A 20 -43.54 -12.84 -31.00
C GLU A 20 -44.23 -11.96 -29.91
N ARG A 21 -44.00 -10.64 -30.09
CA ARG A 21 -44.93 -9.48 -30.16
C ARG A 21 -45.89 -9.18 -28.98
N LYS A 22 -45.75 -8.00 -28.36
CA LYS A 22 -46.55 -6.76 -28.66
C LYS A 22 -46.21 -5.58 -27.73
N LEU A 23 -46.38 -4.39 -28.31
CA LEU A 23 -46.10 -3.05 -27.81
C LEU A 23 -47.05 -2.54 -26.69
N VAL A 24 -46.47 -1.67 -25.86
CA VAL A 24 -46.95 -0.34 -25.37
C VAL A 24 -48.11 -0.22 -24.37
N SER A 25 -47.78 0.58 -23.34
CA SER A 25 -48.58 1.54 -22.54
C SER A 25 -48.99 1.13 -21.12
N ARG A 26 -48.45 1.85 -20.13
CA ARG A 26 -49.21 2.82 -19.30
C ARG A 26 -48.31 3.33 -18.15
N LEU A 27 -47.84 4.57 -18.30
CA LEU A 27 -47.49 5.42 -17.17
C LEU A 27 -48.78 5.73 -16.39
N ILE A 28 -48.74 5.60 -15.07
CA ILE A 28 -49.76 6.13 -14.17
C ILE A 28 -49.08 7.13 -13.24
N VAL A 29 -49.39 8.40 -13.47
CA VAL A 29 -49.21 9.52 -12.55
C VAL A 29 -50.58 9.78 -11.93
N VAL A 30 -50.68 9.81 -10.60
CA VAL A 30 -51.88 10.26 -9.87
C VAL A 30 -51.46 11.19 -8.72
N PRO A 31 -52.20 12.28 -8.44
CA PRO A 31 -51.65 13.52 -7.90
C PRO A 31 -51.86 13.73 -6.39
N ARG A 32 -51.13 14.72 -5.87
CA ARG A 32 -51.30 15.34 -4.54
C ARG A 32 -52.73 15.88 -4.34
N LYS A 33 -53.28 15.63 -3.14
CA LYS A 33 -54.26 16.53 -2.51
C LYS A 33 -53.84 16.86 -1.07
N SER A 34 -53.87 18.15 -0.80
CA SER A 34 -53.65 18.84 0.47
C SER A 34 -54.85 18.72 1.41
N GLY A 35 -54.59 18.61 2.71
CA GLY A 35 -55.56 18.83 3.78
C GLY A 35 -54.82 19.26 5.05
N PHE A 36 -55.01 20.52 5.43
CA PHE A 36 -54.51 21.13 6.66
C PHE A 36 -55.22 20.55 7.90
N SER A 37 -54.49 20.32 8.99
CA SER A 37 -55.04 20.52 10.34
C SER A 37 -53.96 21.06 11.28
N THR A 38 -54.32 22.17 11.90
CA THR A 38 -53.59 22.96 12.89
C THR A 38 -53.69 22.33 14.28
N TRP A 39 -52.57 22.10 14.95
CA TRP A 39 -52.51 21.99 16.42
C TRP A 39 -51.26 22.70 16.94
N VAL A 40 -51.48 23.87 17.55
CA VAL A 40 -50.53 24.61 18.38
C VAL A 40 -51.16 24.79 19.75
N SER A 41 -50.50 24.29 20.80
CA SER A 41 -50.27 24.99 22.09
C SER A 41 -49.54 24.03 23.03
N ARG A 42 -48.30 24.35 23.42
CA ARG A 42 -47.89 25.05 24.65
C ARG A 42 -47.29 24.07 25.66
N ILE A 43 -45.96 24.04 25.76
CA ILE A 43 -45.26 23.85 27.04
C ILE A 43 -44.15 24.90 27.13
N HIS A 44 -44.16 25.64 28.23
CA HIS A 44 -43.35 26.82 28.54
C HIS A 44 -41.85 26.52 28.70
N SER A 45 -41.03 27.42 28.16
CA SER A 45 -39.63 27.59 28.52
C SER A 45 -39.51 28.39 29.83
N ARG A 46 -38.77 27.85 30.81
CA ARG A 46 -38.20 28.63 31.91
C ARG A 46 -36.79 29.03 31.54
N ILE A 47 -36.62 30.32 31.28
CA ILE A 47 -35.33 30.98 31.07
C ILE A 47 -34.78 31.38 32.45
N HIS A 48 -33.54 31.01 32.75
CA HIS A 48 -32.78 31.51 33.90
C HIS A 48 -31.44 32.07 33.42
N GLY A 49 -31.19 33.33 33.78
CA GLY A 49 -29.90 33.85 34.24
C GLY A 49 -28.74 33.92 33.24
N LYS A 50 -28.62 35.08 32.59
CA LYS A 50 -27.38 35.57 31.96
C LYS A 50 -26.23 35.59 32.99
N LYS A 51 -25.08 34.99 32.66
CA LYS A 51 -23.76 35.40 33.18
C LYS A 51 -22.89 35.87 32.01
N HIS A 52 -22.37 37.07 32.17
CA HIS A 52 -21.47 37.76 31.26
C HIS A 52 -20.21 36.93 30.96
N PHE A 53 -19.85 36.82 29.68
CA PHE A 53 -18.49 36.47 29.26
C PHE A 53 -18.04 37.53 28.24
N GLN A 54 -17.02 38.33 28.62
CA GLN A 54 -16.43 39.37 27.78
C GLN A 54 -15.40 38.75 26.84
N LEU A 55 -15.56 38.99 25.53
CA LEU A 55 -14.50 38.80 24.54
C LEU A 55 -13.56 40.01 24.63
N LYS A 56 -12.29 39.81 24.99
CA LYS A 56 -11.24 40.81 24.77
C LYS A 56 -10.66 40.61 23.37
N SER A 57 -10.96 41.54 22.47
CA SER A 57 -10.19 41.73 21.24
C SER A 57 -8.81 42.29 21.60
N SER A 58 -7.76 41.72 21.02
CA SER A 58 -6.44 42.37 21.00
C SER A 58 -5.93 42.45 19.57
N ASN A 59 -6.02 43.68 19.06
CA ASN A 59 -5.14 44.37 18.12
C ASN A 59 -4.54 43.57 16.95
N GLY A 60 -5.15 43.75 15.78
CA GLY A 60 -4.45 43.69 14.51
C GLY A 60 -3.59 44.94 14.29
N ARG A 61 -2.44 44.75 13.62
CA ARG A 61 -1.82 45.74 12.74
C ARG A 61 -1.28 45.03 11.50
N PRO A 62 -1.47 45.59 10.29
CA PRO A 62 -0.86 45.09 9.07
C PRO A 62 0.56 45.65 8.93
N LEU A 63 1.49 44.87 8.37
CA LEU A 63 2.78 45.38 7.91
C LEU A 63 2.64 45.83 6.46
N ASN A 64 2.65 47.15 6.26
CA ASN A 64 2.72 47.79 4.95
C ASN A 64 4.17 47.87 4.45
N ALA A 65 4.25 47.83 3.12
CA ALA A 65 5.39 48.17 2.29
C ALA A 65 6.00 49.54 2.61
N VAL A 66 7.32 49.68 2.39
CA VAL A 66 7.99 50.97 2.18
C VAL A 66 8.93 50.83 0.98
N SER A 67 8.78 51.77 0.05
CA SER A 67 9.63 52.04 -1.12
C SER A 67 10.47 53.30 -0.89
N LEU A 68 11.75 53.21 -1.29
CA LEU A 68 12.66 54.19 -1.94
C LEU A 68 12.73 55.67 -1.49
N GLN A 69 13.94 56.12 -1.13
CA GLN A 69 14.76 57.24 -1.71
C GLN A 69 16.05 57.40 -0.85
N ASP A 70 17.25 57.18 -1.38
CA ASP A 70 18.16 58.04 -2.19
C ASP A 70 19.07 58.94 -1.32
N ASP A 71 20.38 58.68 -1.38
CA ASP A 71 21.46 59.68 -1.34
C ASP A 71 22.78 59.02 -1.79
N GLY A 72 23.40 59.62 -2.81
CA GLY A 72 24.57 59.09 -3.51
C GLY A 72 25.90 59.71 -3.10
N ALA A 73 26.98 58.95 -3.30
CA ALA A 73 28.32 59.46 -3.62
C ALA A 73 29.12 58.33 -4.30
N GLY A 74 29.65 58.59 -5.49
CA GLY A 74 30.16 57.58 -6.42
C GLY A 74 31.61 57.15 -6.24
N ASN A 75 31.97 56.04 -6.88
CA ASN A 75 33.07 55.97 -7.85
C ASN A 75 33.12 54.63 -8.62
N SER A 76 32.93 54.73 -9.94
CA SER A 76 33.68 54.11 -11.04
C SER A 76 34.24 52.67 -10.98
N LEU A 77 33.65 51.84 -11.85
CA LEU A 77 34.26 50.89 -12.82
C LEU A 77 35.08 49.67 -12.33
N ALA A 78 34.44 48.49 -12.38
CA ALA A 78 34.92 47.33 -13.14
C ALA A 78 33.75 46.37 -13.40
N LYS A 79 33.42 46.12 -14.67
CA LYS A 79 32.39 45.17 -15.11
C LYS A 79 33.02 43.78 -15.30
N GLU A 80 32.65 42.81 -14.48
CA GLU A 80 32.71 41.39 -14.82
C GLU A 80 31.29 40.81 -14.78
N GLN A 81 30.81 40.38 -15.95
CA GLN A 81 29.51 39.73 -16.10
C GLN A 81 29.62 38.25 -15.66
N ILE A 82 29.11 37.94 -14.47
CA ILE A 82 28.84 36.55 -14.06
C ILE A 82 27.33 36.30 -14.26
N LYS A 83 26.98 35.46 -15.24
CA LYS A 83 25.61 34.93 -15.42
C LYS A 83 25.32 33.91 -14.29
N PRO A 84 24.16 33.96 -13.61
CA PRO A 84 23.75 32.88 -12.74
C PRO A 84 23.20 31.72 -13.59
N GLN A 85 23.87 30.57 -13.56
CA GLN A 85 23.33 29.31 -14.09
C GLN A 85 22.26 28.79 -13.13
N GLY A 86 20.99 29.03 -13.48
CA GLY A 86 19.87 28.22 -13.00
C GLY A 86 19.94 26.85 -13.66
N LYS A 87 20.01 25.79 -12.86
CA LYS A 87 19.85 24.41 -13.32
C LYS A 87 18.37 24.03 -13.25
N ASP A 88 17.61 24.53 -14.23
CA ASP A 88 16.36 23.89 -14.63
C ASP A 88 16.71 22.98 -15.81
N GLY A 89 16.88 21.68 -15.53
CA GLY A 89 17.08 20.67 -16.56
C GLY A 89 15.74 20.38 -17.26
N PRO A 90 15.65 20.43 -18.60
CA PRO A 90 14.45 20.00 -19.30
C PRO A 90 14.28 18.49 -19.15
N PHE A 91 13.03 18.04 -19.12
CA PHE A 91 12.65 16.62 -19.23
C PHE A 91 13.28 16.07 -20.53
N ILE A 92 14.34 15.28 -20.40
CA ILE A 92 15.01 14.64 -21.54
C ILE A 92 14.19 13.40 -21.90
N PRO A 93 13.66 13.29 -23.14
CA PRO A 93 13.14 12.01 -23.61
C PRO A 93 14.34 11.05 -23.66
N VAL A 94 14.25 9.93 -22.95
CA VAL A 94 15.28 8.88 -22.95
C VAL A 94 15.61 8.55 -24.41
N SER A 95 16.79 8.95 -24.86
CA SER A 95 17.25 8.67 -26.22
C SER A 95 17.39 7.15 -26.39
N GLU A 96 16.95 6.62 -27.52
CA GLU A 96 16.91 5.18 -27.85
C GLU A 96 18.28 4.47 -27.72
N THR A 97 19.39 5.21 -27.62
CA THR A 97 20.76 4.74 -27.44
C THR A 97 21.16 4.33 -26.02
N GLU A 98 20.33 4.51 -24.99
CA GLU A 98 20.64 4.05 -23.61
C GLU A 98 20.08 2.66 -23.25
N LYS A 99 19.19 2.11 -24.08
CA LYS A 99 18.51 0.83 -23.81
C LYS A 99 19.44 -0.38 -23.73
N GLU A 100 20.68 -0.27 -24.23
CA GLU A 100 21.66 -1.38 -24.24
C GLU A 100 22.61 -1.44 -23.03
N LYS A 101 22.62 -0.45 -22.12
CA LYS A 101 23.75 -0.30 -21.18
C LYS A 101 23.66 -1.09 -19.88
N PHE A 102 22.48 -1.59 -19.48
CA PHE A 102 22.34 -2.27 -18.19
C PHE A 102 21.46 -3.52 -18.24
N THR A 103 21.64 -4.39 -17.25
CA THR A 103 20.83 -5.59 -17.02
C THR A 103 20.20 -5.53 -15.63
N LEU A 104 18.99 -6.07 -15.50
CA LEU A 104 18.29 -6.20 -14.22
C LEU A 104 18.22 -7.67 -13.80
N SER A 105 18.77 -8.00 -12.65
CA SER A 105 18.64 -9.32 -12.05
C SER A 105 17.74 -9.28 -10.83
N ILE A 106 16.63 -10.01 -10.89
CA ILE A 106 15.61 -10.06 -9.83
C ILE A 106 15.71 -11.41 -9.12
N THR A 107 16.06 -11.40 -7.84
CA THR A 107 16.09 -12.61 -7.01
C THR A 107 14.86 -12.65 -6.12
N VAL A 108 13.97 -13.63 -6.34
CA VAL A 108 12.83 -13.92 -5.47
C VAL A 108 13.26 -14.91 -4.39
N VAL A 109 13.64 -14.38 -3.24
CA VAL A 109 14.01 -15.19 -2.06
C VAL A 109 12.73 -15.73 -1.42
N GLY A 110 12.67 -17.05 -1.19
CA GLY A 110 11.43 -17.74 -0.82
C GLY A 110 10.58 -18.14 -2.02
N ALA A 111 11.17 -18.32 -3.21
CA ALA A 111 10.44 -18.62 -4.45
C ALA A 111 9.52 -19.85 -4.42
N SER A 112 9.75 -20.80 -3.51
CA SER A 112 8.89 -21.97 -3.33
C SER A 112 7.60 -21.68 -2.54
N GLY A 113 7.47 -20.47 -1.97
CA GLY A 113 6.34 -20.07 -1.12
C GLY A 113 5.10 -19.60 -1.89
N ASP A 114 3.98 -19.53 -1.18
CA ASP A 114 2.67 -19.18 -1.74
C ASP A 114 2.61 -17.75 -2.29
N LEU A 115 3.20 -16.78 -1.60
CA LEU A 115 3.21 -15.38 -2.04
C LEU A 115 3.99 -15.23 -3.36
N ALA A 116 5.14 -15.91 -3.48
CA ALA A 116 5.93 -15.90 -4.70
C ALA A 116 5.12 -16.41 -5.91
N LYS A 117 4.51 -17.60 -5.78
CA LYS A 117 3.73 -18.24 -6.84
C LYS A 117 2.47 -17.46 -7.21
N LYS A 118 1.69 -17.04 -6.20
CA LYS A 118 0.35 -16.44 -6.43
C LYS A 118 0.38 -14.95 -6.75
N LYS A 119 1.48 -14.24 -6.44
CA LYS A 119 1.56 -12.78 -6.57
C LYS A 119 2.83 -12.29 -7.27
N ILE A 120 4.02 -12.68 -6.80
CA ILE A 120 5.27 -12.07 -7.27
C ILE A 120 5.57 -12.45 -8.73
N PHE A 121 5.62 -13.74 -9.06
CA PHE A 121 5.87 -14.18 -10.44
C PHE A 121 4.77 -13.70 -11.41
N PRO A 122 3.47 -13.79 -11.07
CA PRO A 122 2.41 -13.19 -11.89
C PRO A 122 2.56 -11.68 -12.11
N ALA A 123 2.99 -10.92 -11.08
CA ALA A 123 3.22 -9.47 -11.22
C ALA A 123 4.43 -9.16 -12.11
N LEU A 124 5.53 -9.91 -11.96
CA LEU A 124 6.70 -9.79 -12.84
C LEU A 124 6.36 -10.15 -14.29
N PHE A 125 5.51 -11.16 -14.50
CA PHE A 125 5.02 -11.51 -15.82
C PHE A 125 4.12 -10.41 -16.40
N ALA A 126 3.24 -9.80 -15.61
CA ALA A 126 2.42 -8.67 -16.06
C ALA A 126 3.30 -7.48 -16.50
N LEU A 127 4.33 -7.14 -15.71
CA LEU A 127 5.30 -6.10 -16.07
C LEU A 127 6.05 -6.45 -17.36
N PHE A 128 6.43 -7.72 -17.55
CA PHE A 128 7.04 -8.16 -18.81
C PHE A 128 6.07 -8.07 -19.99
N TYR A 129 4.83 -8.48 -19.79
CA TYR A 129 3.79 -8.52 -20.83
C TYR A 129 3.40 -7.12 -21.31
N GLU A 130 3.47 -6.13 -20.42
CA GLU A 130 3.24 -4.70 -20.70
C GLU A 130 4.52 -3.96 -21.12
N ASP A 131 5.63 -4.67 -21.36
CA ASP A 131 6.93 -4.10 -21.74
C ASP A 131 7.46 -3.05 -20.72
N CYS A 132 7.09 -3.20 -19.44
CA CYS A 132 7.51 -2.37 -18.30
C CYS A 132 8.79 -2.87 -17.62
N LEU A 133 9.33 -4.03 -18.02
CA LEU A 133 10.65 -4.49 -17.61
C LEU A 133 11.72 -4.03 -18.62
N PRO A 134 12.98 -3.78 -18.17
CA PRO A 134 14.08 -3.54 -19.09
C PRO A 134 14.25 -4.70 -20.07
N GLU A 135 14.76 -4.42 -21.26
CA GLU A 135 14.98 -5.44 -22.31
C GLU A 135 15.89 -6.58 -21.82
N ASN A 136 16.96 -6.23 -21.11
CA ASN A 136 17.89 -7.18 -20.51
C ASN A 136 17.50 -7.41 -19.03
N PHE A 137 16.83 -8.51 -18.75
CA PHE A 137 16.55 -8.92 -17.37
C PHE A 137 16.62 -10.43 -17.17
N THR A 138 16.90 -10.85 -15.94
CA THR A 138 16.87 -12.24 -15.50
C THR A 138 16.20 -12.38 -14.14
N ILE A 139 15.50 -13.49 -13.93
CA ILE A 139 14.82 -13.78 -12.67
C ILE A 139 15.39 -15.06 -12.07
N PHE A 140 15.80 -14.99 -10.80
CA PHE A 140 16.26 -16.13 -10.02
C PHE A 140 15.28 -16.42 -8.88
N GLY A 141 14.71 -17.61 -8.85
CA GLY A 141 14.08 -18.14 -7.65
C GLY A 141 15.16 -18.66 -6.68
N TYR A 142 15.08 -18.29 -5.40
CA TYR A 142 16.00 -18.77 -4.37
C TYR A 142 15.22 -19.35 -3.19
N ALA A 143 15.43 -20.61 -2.84
CA ALA A 143 14.86 -21.20 -1.62
C ALA A 143 15.65 -22.44 -1.14
N ARG A 144 15.29 -22.97 0.02
CA ARG A 144 15.91 -24.18 0.59
C ARG A 144 15.57 -25.45 -0.20
N SER A 145 14.39 -25.49 -0.83
CA SER A 145 13.92 -26.65 -1.58
C SER A 145 14.84 -26.93 -2.76
N LYS A 146 15.25 -28.18 -2.96
CA LYS A 146 16.00 -28.56 -4.15
C LYS A 146 15.03 -28.65 -5.32
N MET A 147 15.21 -27.76 -6.30
CA MET A 147 14.43 -27.72 -7.54
C MET A 147 15.34 -27.36 -8.71
N THR A 148 14.95 -27.80 -9.90
CA THR A 148 15.57 -27.44 -11.18
C THR A 148 14.89 -26.21 -11.78
N ASP A 149 15.55 -25.55 -12.75
CA ASP A 149 14.95 -24.46 -13.53
C ASP A 149 13.63 -24.90 -14.20
N LYS A 150 13.58 -26.14 -14.71
CA LYS A 150 12.39 -26.70 -15.36
C LYS A 150 11.22 -26.85 -14.36
N GLU A 151 11.49 -27.35 -13.16
CA GLU A 151 10.48 -27.48 -12.11
C GLU A 151 9.96 -26.12 -11.66
N LEU A 152 10.84 -25.12 -11.48
CA LEU A 152 10.40 -23.76 -11.19
C LEU A 152 9.47 -23.24 -12.30
N ARG A 153 9.89 -23.35 -13.57
CA ARG A 153 9.12 -22.87 -14.72
C ARG A 153 7.75 -23.52 -14.80
N ASN A 154 7.66 -24.83 -14.57
CA ASN A 154 6.37 -25.55 -14.53
C ASN A 154 5.47 -24.97 -13.44
N ILE A 155 5.97 -24.84 -12.21
CA ILE A 155 5.18 -24.32 -11.09
C ILE A 155 4.70 -22.90 -11.33
N ILE A 156 5.55 -22.01 -11.85
CA ILE A 156 5.12 -20.63 -12.09
C ILE A 156 4.16 -20.55 -13.28
N SER A 157 4.33 -21.37 -14.33
CA SER A 157 3.48 -21.36 -15.53
C SER A 157 2.00 -21.63 -15.21
N GLU A 158 1.70 -22.46 -14.20
CA GLU A 158 0.33 -22.73 -13.73
C GLU A 158 -0.37 -21.50 -13.14
N THR A 159 0.40 -20.48 -12.74
CA THR A 159 -0.12 -19.26 -12.09
C THR A 159 -0.06 -18.03 -12.97
N LEU A 160 0.66 -18.09 -14.09
CA LEU A 160 0.76 -16.97 -15.02
C LEU A 160 -0.55 -16.85 -15.80
N THR A 161 -1.07 -15.63 -15.87
CA THR A 161 -2.28 -15.33 -16.64
C THR A 161 -2.00 -14.11 -17.49
N CYS A 162 -2.29 -14.19 -18.79
CA CYS A 162 -2.30 -13.01 -19.65
C CYS A 162 -3.52 -12.19 -19.29
N ARG A 163 -3.29 -11.11 -18.53
CA ARG A 163 -4.32 -10.14 -18.20
C ARG A 163 -4.20 -9.00 -19.21
N ILE A 164 -5.36 -8.44 -19.57
CA ILE A 164 -5.58 -7.15 -20.23
C ILE A 164 -5.81 -7.17 -21.74
N ASP A 165 -5.25 -8.05 -22.55
CA ASP A 165 -5.75 -8.22 -23.93
C ASP A 165 -5.43 -9.62 -24.41
N LYS A 166 -6.37 -10.27 -25.10
CA LYS A 166 -6.07 -11.41 -25.99
C LYS A 166 -5.25 -10.88 -27.17
N ARG A 167 -4.05 -10.35 -26.92
CA ARG A 167 -3.05 -10.25 -27.97
C ARG A 167 -2.81 -11.69 -28.42
N GLU A 168 -2.74 -11.93 -29.72
CA GLU A 168 -2.68 -13.25 -30.35
C GLU A 168 -1.41 -14.05 -29.99
N ASN A 169 -0.66 -13.64 -28.96
CA ASN A 169 0.69 -14.12 -28.66
C ASN A 169 1.02 -14.36 -27.17
N CYS A 170 0.00 -14.67 -26.36
CA CYS A 170 0.18 -14.92 -24.93
C CYS A 170 1.15 -16.08 -24.64
N GLU A 171 1.04 -17.18 -25.37
CA GLU A 171 1.86 -18.37 -25.15
C GLU A 171 3.35 -18.12 -25.47
N GLU A 172 3.65 -17.38 -26.55
CA GLU A 172 5.03 -17.03 -26.89
C GLU A 172 5.64 -16.10 -25.84
N LYS A 173 4.92 -15.03 -25.45
CA LYS A 173 5.37 -14.11 -24.39
C LYS A 173 5.60 -14.87 -23.07
N MET A 174 4.72 -15.80 -22.72
CA MET A 174 4.92 -16.66 -21.55
C MET A 174 6.17 -17.53 -21.70
N ALA A 175 6.37 -18.19 -22.84
CA ALA A 175 7.56 -18.99 -23.08
C ALA A 175 8.86 -18.16 -23.02
N GLU A 176 8.85 -16.95 -23.59
CA GLU A 176 9.95 -15.99 -23.52
C GLU A 176 10.26 -15.55 -22.08
N PHE A 177 9.24 -15.26 -21.29
CA PHE A 177 9.41 -14.91 -19.88
C PHE A 177 10.01 -16.08 -19.08
N LEU A 178 9.47 -17.29 -19.27
CA LEU A 178 9.93 -18.49 -18.58
C LEU A 178 11.38 -18.85 -18.92
N LYS A 179 11.84 -18.60 -20.16
CA LYS A 179 13.25 -18.77 -20.56
C LYS A 179 14.22 -17.91 -19.73
N ARG A 180 13.75 -16.78 -19.18
CA ARG A 180 14.53 -15.86 -18.33
C ARG A 180 14.45 -16.19 -16.84
N CYS A 181 13.70 -17.22 -16.46
CA CYS A 181 13.54 -17.69 -15.09
C CYS A 181 14.49 -18.86 -14.79
N PHE A 182 15.29 -18.71 -13.74
CA PHE A 182 16.28 -19.67 -13.25
C PHE A 182 16.07 -19.93 -11.76
N TYR A 183 16.67 -20.99 -11.23
CA TYR A 183 16.55 -21.38 -9.84
C TYR A 183 17.91 -21.64 -9.19
N ASN A 184 18.04 -21.24 -7.93
CA ASN A 184 19.19 -21.59 -7.08
C ASN A 184 18.70 -22.08 -5.71
N ALA A 185 19.00 -23.33 -5.39
CA ALA A 185 18.74 -23.87 -4.07
C ALA A 185 19.82 -23.38 -3.08
N GLY A 186 19.42 -22.97 -1.88
CA GLY A 186 20.37 -22.51 -0.86
C GLY A 186 19.74 -22.15 0.48
N LEU A 187 20.56 -22.12 1.52
CA LEU A 187 20.17 -21.67 2.86
C LEU A 187 20.18 -20.15 2.95
N TYR A 188 19.23 -19.58 3.71
CA TYR A 188 19.08 -18.13 3.81
C TYR A 188 20.15 -17.45 4.68
N ASN A 189 20.85 -18.20 5.53
CA ASN A 189 21.87 -17.71 6.46
C ASN A 189 23.30 -18.14 6.08
N SER A 190 23.49 -18.69 4.87
CA SER A 190 24.80 -19.16 4.40
C SER A 190 25.40 -18.20 3.38
N GLU A 191 26.52 -17.57 3.73
CA GLU A 191 27.28 -16.73 2.80
C GLU A 191 27.82 -17.52 1.60
N GLU A 192 28.17 -18.80 1.79
CA GLU A 192 28.64 -19.67 0.71
C GLU A 192 27.56 -19.86 -0.36
N HIS A 193 26.33 -20.19 0.04
CA HIS A 193 25.21 -20.35 -0.90
C HIS A 193 24.83 -19.03 -1.61
N PHE A 194 24.99 -17.88 -0.95
CA PHE A 194 24.83 -16.58 -1.61
C PHE A 194 25.99 -16.25 -2.56
N SER A 195 27.21 -16.73 -2.29
CA SER A 195 28.32 -16.62 -3.22
C SER A 195 28.11 -17.50 -4.46
N GLU A 196 27.50 -18.68 -4.32
CA GLU A 196 27.07 -19.51 -5.46
C GLU A 196 26.00 -18.80 -6.29
N LEU A 197 25.02 -18.17 -5.64
CA LEU A 197 24.02 -17.33 -6.32
C LEU A 197 24.70 -16.19 -7.09
N ASP A 198 25.65 -15.48 -6.48
CA ASP A 198 26.40 -14.39 -7.13
C ASP A 198 27.14 -14.84 -8.39
N LYS A 199 27.77 -16.02 -8.36
CA LYS A 199 28.42 -16.60 -9.57
C LYS A 199 27.42 -16.76 -10.70
N LYS A 200 26.25 -17.35 -10.43
CA LYS A 200 25.18 -17.54 -11.43
C LYS A 200 24.60 -16.21 -11.93
N LEU A 201 24.47 -15.22 -11.04
CA LEU A 201 24.04 -13.87 -11.42
C LEU A 201 25.05 -13.26 -12.39
N LYS A 202 26.34 -13.26 -12.04
CA LYS A 202 27.43 -12.73 -12.89
C LYS A 202 27.50 -13.40 -14.26
N GLU A 203 27.31 -14.72 -14.32
CA GLU A 203 27.24 -15.47 -15.58
C GLU A 203 26.14 -14.94 -16.50
N LYS A 204 24.97 -14.61 -15.95
CA LYS A 204 23.84 -14.04 -16.72
C LYS A 204 24.01 -12.56 -17.03
N GLU A 205 24.70 -11.84 -16.18
CA GLU A 205 24.98 -10.40 -16.37
C GLU A 205 26.04 -10.15 -17.45
N ALA A 206 26.92 -11.13 -17.71
CA ALA A 206 27.92 -11.12 -18.78
C ALA A 206 28.78 -9.84 -18.81
N GLY A 207 29.12 -9.29 -17.64
CA GLY A 207 29.97 -8.10 -17.51
C GLY A 207 29.28 -6.75 -17.79
N LYS A 208 27.97 -6.74 -18.09
CA LYS A 208 27.19 -5.51 -18.24
C LYS A 208 27.02 -4.78 -16.90
N LEU A 209 26.58 -3.52 -16.93
CA LEU A 209 26.16 -2.81 -15.71
C LEU A 209 24.95 -3.55 -15.11
N SER A 210 25.09 -4.09 -13.90
CA SER A 210 24.06 -4.93 -13.30
C SER A 210 23.36 -4.26 -12.13
N ASN A 211 22.05 -4.13 -12.25
CA ASN A 211 21.18 -3.73 -11.16
C ASN A 211 20.56 -4.99 -10.55
N ARG A 212 20.60 -5.12 -9.22
CA ARG A 212 20.11 -6.30 -8.51
C ARG A 212 18.97 -5.97 -7.57
N LEU A 213 17.84 -6.66 -7.73
CA LEU A 213 16.66 -6.52 -6.90
C LEU A 213 16.41 -7.82 -6.14
N PHE A 214 16.47 -7.79 -4.82
CA PHE A 214 16.13 -8.93 -3.96
C PHE A 214 14.73 -8.76 -3.39
N TYR A 215 13.80 -9.63 -3.75
CA TYR A 215 12.46 -9.68 -3.16
C TYR A 215 12.42 -10.73 -2.06
N LEU A 216 12.24 -10.31 -0.81
CA LEU A 216 12.21 -11.21 0.35
C LEU A 216 10.77 -11.70 0.62
N SER A 217 10.41 -12.81 -0.02
CA SER A 217 9.15 -13.54 0.19
C SER A 217 9.33 -14.64 1.26
N ILE A 218 9.89 -14.27 2.41
CA ILE A 218 10.26 -15.18 3.49
C ILE A 218 9.70 -14.70 4.84
N PRO A 219 9.62 -15.57 5.86
CA PRO A 219 9.27 -15.15 7.22
C PRO A 219 10.22 -14.08 7.79
N PRO A 220 9.71 -13.17 8.66
CA PRO A 220 10.45 -12.01 9.15
C PRO A 220 11.69 -12.36 9.97
N ASN A 221 11.68 -13.50 10.68
CA ASN A 221 12.81 -13.98 11.46
C ASN A 221 14.04 -14.35 10.61
N ILE A 222 13.91 -14.40 9.28
CA ILE A 222 14.98 -14.74 8.35
C ILE A 222 15.44 -13.51 7.55
N PHE A 223 14.74 -12.38 7.64
CA PHE A 223 15.07 -11.17 6.85
C PHE A 223 16.50 -10.71 7.05
N VAL A 224 16.93 -10.56 8.31
CA VAL A 224 18.26 -10.01 8.63
C VAL A 224 19.36 -10.93 8.10
N ASP A 225 19.21 -12.24 8.24
CA ASP A 225 20.18 -13.22 7.73
C ASP A 225 20.28 -13.17 6.20
N ALA A 226 19.14 -13.17 5.51
CA ALA A 226 19.12 -13.12 4.05
C ALA A 226 19.72 -11.79 3.53
N VAL A 227 19.39 -10.67 4.18
CA VAL A 227 19.95 -9.35 3.83
C VAL A 227 21.45 -9.30 4.09
N ARG A 228 21.93 -9.81 5.23
CA ARG A 228 23.35 -9.90 5.55
C ARG A 228 24.10 -10.67 4.47
N CYS A 229 23.66 -11.89 4.16
CA CYS A 229 24.32 -12.73 3.17
C CYS A 229 24.26 -12.13 1.76
N ALA A 230 23.11 -11.57 1.35
CA ALA A 230 22.96 -10.90 0.06
C ALA A 230 23.87 -9.67 -0.05
N SER A 231 23.89 -8.81 0.97
CA SER A 231 24.70 -7.60 1.01
C SER A 231 26.19 -7.92 0.91
N LEU A 232 26.68 -8.89 1.68
CA LEU A 232 28.10 -9.26 1.74
C LEU A 232 28.59 -10.03 0.51
N ARG A 233 27.75 -10.86 -0.13
CA ARG A 233 28.21 -11.83 -1.14
C ARG A 233 27.57 -11.70 -2.51
N ALA A 234 26.39 -11.08 -2.61
CA ALA A 234 25.59 -11.04 -3.84
C ALA A 234 25.11 -9.64 -4.23
N SER A 235 25.68 -8.58 -3.63
CA SER A 235 25.45 -7.21 -4.09
C SER A 235 26.00 -6.98 -5.49
N ALA A 236 25.34 -6.10 -6.25
CA ALA A 236 25.82 -5.64 -7.54
C ALA A 236 27.20 -4.96 -7.38
N THR A 237 28.10 -5.21 -8.34
CA THR A 237 29.46 -4.65 -8.30
C THR A 237 29.58 -3.31 -9.01
N ASN A 238 28.74 -3.06 -10.01
CA ASN A 238 28.82 -1.90 -10.90
C ASN A 238 27.46 -1.21 -11.14
N GLY A 239 26.43 -1.55 -10.36
CA GLY A 239 25.09 -0.95 -10.38
C GLY A 239 24.46 -0.94 -8.99
N TRP A 240 23.16 -0.65 -8.89
CA TRP A 240 22.49 -0.59 -7.59
C TRP A 240 22.04 -1.96 -7.10
N THR A 241 21.95 -2.10 -5.77
CA THR A 241 21.29 -3.23 -5.11
C THR A 241 20.12 -2.70 -4.29
N ARG A 242 18.92 -3.24 -4.49
CA ARG A 242 17.71 -2.89 -3.73
C ARG A 242 17.06 -4.13 -3.17
N VAL A 243 16.43 -4.00 -2.02
CA VAL A 243 15.79 -5.09 -1.29
C VAL A 243 14.35 -4.72 -0.99
N ILE A 244 13.42 -5.56 -1.45
CA ILE A 244 12.01 -5.48 -1.13
C ILE A 244 11.72 -6.39 0.07
N VAL A 245 11.11 -5.84 1.11
CA VAL A 245 10.78 -6.56 2.34
C VAL A 245 9.27 -6.49 2.63
N GLU A 246 8.70 -7.62 3.03
CA GLU A 246 7.27 -7.77 3.31
C GLU A 246 6.95 -7.59 4.80
N LYS A 247 5.70 -7.22 5.10
CA LYS A 247 5.21 -7.19 6.48
C LYS A 247 5.20 -8.62 7.08
N PRO A 248 5.40 -8.79 8.40
CA PRO A 248 5.40 -7.77 9.45
C PRO A 248 6.78 -7.14 9.72
N PHE A 249 6.77 -5.84 10.05
CA PHE A 249 7.97 -5.06 10.38
C PHE A 249 8.14 -4.90 11.89
N GLY A 250 8.22 -6.02 12.61
CA GLY A 250 8.12 -6.06 14.07
C GLY A 250 6.67 -6.18 14.56
N ARG A 251 6.48 -6.16 15.88
CA ARG A 251 5.17 -6.28 16.55
C ARG A 251 4.81 -5.05 17.39
N ASP A 252 5.76 -4.16 17.60
CA ASP A 252 5.68 -2.93 18.38
C ASP A 252 6.84 -2.00 18.00
N SER A 253 6.91 -0.84 18.65
CA SER A 253 7.95 0.17 18.36
C SER A 253 9.37 -0.34 18.64
N GLU A 254 9.56 -1.18 19.66
CA GLU A 254 10.87 -1.69 20.07
C GLU A 254 11.39 -2.69 19.04
N SER A 255 10.64 -3.76 18.79
CA SER A 255 11.00 -4.79 17.80
C SER A 255 11.10 -4.26 16.37
N SER A 256 10.29 -3.25 16.00
CA SER A 256 10.41 -2.57 14.70
C SER A 256 11.68 -1.73 14.62
N GLY A 257 12.05 -1.06 15.71
CA GLY A 257 13.29 -0.31 15.84
C GLY A 257 14.52 -1.21 15.74
N GLU A 258 14.51 -2.37 16.40
CA GLU A 258 15.56 -3.38 16.29
C GLU A 258 15.71 -3.91 14.87
N LEU A 259 14.62 -4.32 14.23
CA LEU A 259 14.64 -4.76 12.84
C LEU A 259 15.24 -3.69 11.93
N THR A 260 14.84 -2.43 12.12
CA THR A 260 15.36 -1.31 11.33
C THR A 260 16.86 -1.10 11.55
N LYS A 261 17.34 -1.15 12.80
CA LYS A 261 18.77 -1.06 13.11
C LYS A 261 19.57 -2.18 12.44
N CYS A 262 19.08 -3.42 12.52
CA CYS A 262 19.73 -4.58 11.89
C CYS A 262 19.80 -4.45 10.37
N LEU A 263 18.72 -4.03 9.70
CA LEU A 263 18.72 -3.81 8.26
C LEU A 263 19.69 -2.68 7.85
N LYS A 264 19.72 -1.58 8.62
CA LYS A 264 20.62 -0.44 8.37
C LYS A 264 22.10 -0.74 8.51
N HIS A 265 22.46 -1.85 9.15
CA HIS A 265 23.85 -2.30 9.19
C HIS A 265 24.35 -2.77 7.82
N TYR A 266 23.45 -3.23 6.94
CA TYR A 266 23.80 -3.85 5.66
C TYR A 266 23.28 -3.09 4.44
N LEU A 267 22.32 -2.19 4.62
CA LEU A 267 21.62 -1.47 3.55
C LEU A 267 21.42 0.00 3.93
N THR A 268 21.54 0.89 2.96
CA THR A 268 21.12 2.30 3.08
C THR A 268 19.60 2.43 2.91
N GLU A 269 19.00 3.55 3.34
CA GLU A 269 17.53 3.70 3.33
C GLU A 269 16.93 3.68 1.91
N ASP A 270 17.65 4.21 0.91
CA ASP A 270 17.27 4.19 -0.50
C ASP A 270 17.36 2.80 -1.16
N GLN A 271 17.99 1.83 -0.48
CA GLN A 271 18.03 0.44 -0.89
C GLN A 271 16.86 -0.38 -0.32
N ILE A 272 16.14 0.12 0.69
CA ILE A 272 15.12 -0.66 1.41
C ILE A 272 13.71 -0.26 0.98
N PHE A 273 13.00 -1.21 0.36
CA PHE A 273 11.62 -1.04 -0.10
C PHE A 273 10.68 -1.87 0.77
N ARG A 274 10.06 -1.22 1.76
CA ARG A 274 9.09 -1.87 2.67
C ARG A 274 7.71 -1.88 2.02
N ILE A 275 7.15 -3.06 1.79
CA ILE A 275 5.86 -3.21 1.12
C ILE A 275 4.70 -2.96 2.08
N ASP A 276 3.91 -1.96 1.72
CA ASP A 276 2.50 -1.88 2.06
C ASP A 276 1.70 -1.92 0.75
N HIS A 277 1.14 -3.09 0.43
CA HIS A 277 0.46 -3.30 -0.85
C HIS A 277 -0.82 -2.47 -1.04
N TYR A 278 -1.34 -1.80 0.00
CA TYR A 278 -2.45 -0.86 -0.18
C TYR A 278 -2.02 0.43 -0.87
N LEU A 279 -0.74 0.81 -0.75
CA LEU A 279 -0.21 1.98 -1.42
C LEU A 279 -0.17 1.83 -2.94
N GLY A 280 -0.09 0.59 -3.45
CA GLY A 280 -0.15 0.29 -4.89
C GLY A 280 -1.57 0.08 -5.43
N LYS A 281 -2.61 0.48 -4.68
CA LYS A 281 -3.98 0.45 -5.17
C LYS A 281 -4.29 1.77 -5.86
N GLU A 282 -4.79 1.71 -7.08
CA GLU A 282 -5.12 2.87 -7.92
C GLU A 282 -5.90 3.97 -7.18
N LEU A 283 -6.94 3.62 -6.42
CA LEU A 283 -7.73 4.60 -5.67
C LEU A 283 -6.95 5.27 -4.53
N VAL A 284 -5.95 4.59 -3.96
CA VAL A 284 -5.08 5.15 -2.92
C VAL A 284 -4.04 6.08 -3.54
N GLU A 285 -3.46 5.71 -4.69
CA GLU A 285 -2.55 6.56 -5.46
C GLU A 285 -3.23 7.85 -5.91
N ASN A 286 -4.49 7.75 -6.35
CA ASN A 286 -5.30 8.89 -6.81
C ASN A 286 -5.65 9.89 -5.70
N LEU A 287 -5.43 9.59 -4.41
CA LEU A 287 -5.68 10.56 -3.33
C LEU A 287 -4.84 11.83 -3.47
N SER A 288 -3.58 11.71 -3.87
CA SER A 288 -2.70 12.89 -4.05
C SER A 288 -3.19 13.77 -5.20
N VAL A 289 -3.58 13.16 -6.32
CA VAL A 289 -4.13 13.86 -7.48
C VAL A 289 -5.45 14.55 -7.13
N LEU A 290 -6.35 13.85 -6.44
CA LEU A 290 -7.62 14.41 -5.99
C LEU A 290 -7.40 15.67 -5.13
N ARG A 291 -6.45 15.64 -4.21
CA ARG A 291 -6.23 16.72 -3.25
C ARG A 291 -5.48 17.92 -3.82
N PHE A 292 -4.41 17.67 -4.59
CA PHE A 292 -3.46 18.72 -4.96
C PHE A 292 -3.60 19.21 -6.39
N SER A 293 -4.29 18.46 -7.26
CA SER A 293 -4.53 18.87 -8.65
C SER A 293 -5.88 19.56 -8.86
N ASN A 294 -6.67 19.75 -7.80
CA ASN A 294 -8.04 20.27 -7.88
C ASN A 294 -8.23 21.45 -6.92
N LEU A 295 -8.27 22.67 -7.46
CA LEU A 295 -8.45 23.92 -6.70
C LEU A 295 -9.74 23.95 -5.86
N VAL A 296 -10.77 23.21 -6.28
CA VAL A 296 -12.05 23.15 -5.56
C VAL A 296 -11.91 22.44 -4.20
N PHE A 297 -11.02 21.46 -4.09
CA PHE A 297 -10.91 20.63 -2.88
C PHE A 297 -9.97 21.23 -1.84
N GLU A 298 -8.94 21.96 -2.24
CA GLU A 298 -7.92 22.53 -1.34
C GLU A 298 -8.52 23.31 -0.14
N PRO A 299 -9.43 24.29 -0.33
CA PRO A 299 -9.96 25.07 0.79
C PRO A 299 -10.91 24.25 1.67
N LEU A 300 -11.59 23.27 1.08
CA LEU A 300 -12.54 22.39 1.76
C LEU A 300 -11.84 21.32 2.60
N TRP A 301 -10.55 21.07 2.37
CA TRP A 301 -9.78 20.00 3.02
C TRP A 301 -9.22 20.42 4.38
N SER A 302 -10.07 20.94 5.26
CA SER A 302 -9.67 21.46 6.57
C SER A 302 -10.76 21.29 7.64
N ARG A 303 -10.37 21.44 8.91
CA ARG A 303 -11.26 21.48 10.09
C ARG A 303 -12.44 22.44 9.99
N ASN A 304 -12.36 23.45 9.14
CA ASN A 304 -13.45 24.42 8.96
C ASN A 304 -14.65 23.82 8.23
N TYR A 305 -14.42 22.78 7.41
CA TYR A 305 -15.44 22.19 6.54
C TYR A 305 -15.62 20.69 6.78
N ILE A 306 -14.58 19.99 7.25
CA ILE A 306 -14.63 18.56 7.54
C ILE A 306 -15.02 18.33 9.00
N ARG A 307 -16.16 17.68 9.21
CA ARG A 307 -16.63 17.27 10.55
C ARG A 307 -15.89 16.06 11.11
N ASN A 308 -15.61 15.06 10.28
CA ASN A 308 -14.87 13.85 10.63
C ASN A 308 -14.38 13.14 9.36
N VAL A 309 -13.36 12.30 9.51
CA VAL A 309 -12.82 11.43 8.45
C VAL A 309 -13.02 9.99 8.88
N GLN A 310 -13.44 9.11 7.98
CA GLN A 310 -13.63 7.69 8.29
C GLN A 310 -12.78 6.82 7.38
N VAL A 311 -11.91 6.00 7.96
CA VAL A 311 -11.07 5.04 7.25
C VAL A 311 -11.52 3.65 7.65
N ILE A 312 -12.15 2.93 6.73
CA ILE A 312 -12.83 1.68 7.04
C ILE A 312 -12.31 0.55 6.16
N PHE A 313 -11.93 -0.55 6.81
CA PHE A 313 -11.70 -1.85 6.21
C PHE A 313 -12.70 -2.85 6.76
N SER A 314 -13.37 -3.59 5.88
CA SER A 314 -14.15 -4.74 6.31
C SER A 314 -14.01 -5.93 5.37
N GLU A 315 -13.90 -7.11 5.96
CA GLU A 315 -13.96 -8.39 5.25
C GLU A 315 -15.21 -9.16 5.69
N ASP A 316 -15.86 -9.82 4.74
CA ASP A 316 -17.04 -10.66 4.95
C ASP A 316 -16.73 -12.13 5.25
N PHE A 317 -15.45 -12.46 5.36
CA PHE A 317 -14.95 -13.78 5.76
C PHE A 317 -14.10 -13.68 7.03
N GLY A 318 -13.91 -14.83 7.70
CA GLY A 318 -13.18 -14.93 8.96
C GLY A 318 -11.66 -15.08 8.76
N THR A 319 -10.99 -15.83 9.64
CA THR A 319 -9.57 -16.18 9.47
C THR A 319 -9.31 -17.37 8.55
N GLU A 320 -10.36 -18.10 8.14
CA GLU A 320 -10.30 -19.18 7.14
C GLU A 320 -9.15 -20.18 7.40
N GLY A 321 -9.07 -20.71 8.63
CA GLY A 321 -8.04 -21.68 9.04
C GLY A 321 -6.64 -21.11 9.27
N ARG A 322 -6.48 -19.78 9.16
CA ARG A 322 -5.24 -19.06 9.52
C ARG A 322 -5.34 -18.39 10.89
N GLY A 323 -6.25 -18.86 11.74
CA GLY A 323 -6.52 -18.28 13.06
C GLY A 323 -5.28 -18.22 13.95
N GLY A 324 -4.49 -19.30 14.00
CA GLY A 324 -3.27 -19.37 14.82
C GLY A 324 -2.17 -18.40 14.39
N TYR A 325 -2.03 -18.12 13.08
CA TYR A 325 -1.14 -17.06 12.63
C TYR A 325 -1.68 -15.68 13.02
N PHE A 326 -2.96 -15.44 12.76
CA PHE A 326 -3.62 -14.16 13.07
C PHE A 326 -3.61 -13.85 14.58
N ASP A 327 -3.69 -14.87 15.44
CA ASP A 327 -3.70 -14.74 16.90
C ASP A 327 -2.46 -14.03 17.46
N ASN A 328 -1.33 -14.16 16.76
CA ASN A 328 -0.09 -13.49 17.15
C ASN A 328 -0.08 -11.98 16.84
N TYR A 329 -1.00 -11.48 16.02
CA TYR A 329 -0.96 -10.10 15.55
C TYR A 329 -2.24 -9.32 15.89
N GLY A 330 -3.40 -9.92 15.65
CA GLY A 330 -4.71 -9.28 15.76
C GLY A 330 -4.95 -8.23 14.68
N ILE A 331 -6.18 -7.73 14.61
CA ILE A 331 -6.63 -6.83 13.54
C ILE A 331 -5.85 -5.49 13.50
N ILE A 332 -5.38 -5.03 14.66
CA ILE A 332 -4.67 -3.77 14.80
C ILE A 332 -3.33 -3.84 14.04
N ARG A 333 -2.55 -4.90 14.24
CA ARG A 333 -1.27 -5.09 13.55
C ARG A 333 -1.44 -5.58 12.12
N ASP A 334 -2.47 -6.39 11.86
CA ASP A 334 -2.72 -6.94 10.52
C ASP A 334 -3.09 -5.84 9.52
N ILE A 335 -3.94 -4.88 9.92
CA ILE A 335 -4.58 -3.91 9.02
C ILE A 335 -4.47 -2.45 9.47
N MET A 336 -4.72 -2.13 10.75
CA MET A 336 -4.84 -0.73 11.17
C MET A 336 -3.49 0.00 11.17
N GLN A 337 -2.46 -0.62 11.76
CA GLN A 337 -1.14 -0.03 11.94
C GLN A 337 -0.40 0.22 10.61
N ASN A 338 -0.73 -0.55 9.57
CA ASN A 338 -0.12 -0.43 8.24
C ASN A 338 -1.08 0.25 7.26
N HIS A 339 -1.97 -0.50 6.61
CA HIS A 339 -2.77 -0.09 5.47
C HIS A 339 -3.62 1.15 5.76
N LEU A 340 -4.36 1.14 6.86
CA LEU A 340 -5.26 2.25 7.19
C LEU A 340 -4.50 3.48 7.65
N LEU A 341 -3.40 3.30 8.39
CA LEU A 341 -2.55 4.41 8.82
C LEU A 341 -1.84 5.07 7.64
N GLN A 342 -1.42 4.30 6.64
CA GLN A 342 -0.85 4.81 5.40
C GLN A 342 -1.85 5.64 4.59
N ILE A 343 -3.09 5.16 4.43
CA ILE A 343 -4.16 5.90 3.76
C ILE A 343 -4.49 7.19 4.54
N LEU A 344 -4.57 7.11 5.87
CA LEU A 344 -4.80 8.27 6.73
C LEU A 344 -3.70 9.32 6.52
N ALA A 345 -2.43 8.91 6.52
CA ALA A 345 -1.30 9.82 6.33
C ALA A 345 -1.37 10.52 4.96
N LEU A 346 -1.66 9.79 3.87
CA LEU A 346 -1.84 10.37 2.53
C LEU A 346 -3.04 11.34 2.46
N PHE A 347 -4.14 11.01 3.13
CA PHE A 347 -5.32 11.86 3.19
C PHE A 347 -5.07 13.16 3.98
N ALA A 348 -4.27 13.08 5.04
CA ALA A 348 -4.11 14.17 6.00
C ALA A 348 -2.85 15.03 5.79
N MET A 349 -1.88 14.59 4.99
CA MET A 349 -0.62 15.32 4.77
C MET A 349 -0.83 16.71 4.17
N GLU A 350 0.05 17.66 4.43
CA GLU A 350 0.01 18.94 3.70
C GLU A 350 0.41 18.74 2.23
N THR A 351 0.21 19.77 1.41
CA THR A 351 0.74 19.78 0.04
C THR A 351 2.26 19.66 0.10
N PRO A 352 2.86 18.61 -0.50
CA PRO A 352 4.30 18.48 -0.52
C PRO A 352 4.93 19.55 -1.42
N VAL A 353 6.20 19.86 -1.20
CA VAL A 353 6.94 20.87 -1.99
C VAL A 353 7.03 20.44 -3.46
N SER A 354 7.17 19.14 -3.70
CA SER A 354 7.17 18.52 -5.01
C SER A 354 6.52 17.13 -4.94
N LEU A 355 6.43 16.44 -6.09
CA LEU A 355 5.99 15.05 -6.14
C LEU A 355 7.15 14.04 -5.94
N ASP A 356 8.35 14.51 -5.61
CA ASP A 356 9.48 13.64 -5.29
C ASP A 356 9.16 12.78 -4.07
N ALA A 357 9.65 11.54 -4.09
CA ALA A 357 9.30 10.53 -3.10
C ALA A 357 9.60 10.97 -1.65
N GLU A 358 10.70 11.70 -1.44
CA GLU A 358 11.10 12.21 -0.13
C GLU A 358 10.20 13.35 0.36
N ASP A 359 9.80 14.28 -0.50
CA ASP A 359 8.93 15.38 -0.11
C ASP A 359 7.54 14.87 0.30
N VAL A 360 7.01 13.91 -0.45
CA VAL A 360 5.76 13.22 -0.08
C VAL A 360 5.92 12.46 1.24
N ARG A 361 7.05 11.76 1.43
CA ARG A 361 7.33 11.01 2.66
C ARG A 361 7.44 11.93 3.87
N ASN A 362 8.07 13.09 3.73
CA ASN A 362 8.22 14.09 4.78
C ASN A 362 6.86 14.57 5.28
N GLU A 363 5.93 14.90 4.38
CA GLU A 363 4.60 15.36 4.78
C GLU A 363 3.75 14.25 5.41
N LYS A 364 3.89 12.99 4.95
CA LYS A 364 3.27 11.83 5.64
C LYS A 364 3.81 11.66 7.06
N VAL A 365 5.13 11.72 7.24
CA VAL A 365 5.78 11.56 8.56
C VAL A 365 5.38 12.69 9.49
N LYS A 366 5.29 13.93 9.01
CA LYS A 366 4.86 15.10 9.78
C LYS A 366 3.46 14.93 10.34
N VAL A 367 2.52 14.36 9.58
CA VAL A 367 1.19 13.99 10.09
C VAL A 367 1.30 12.98 11.23
N LEU A 368 2.00 11.87 10.99
CA LEU A 368 2.11 10.79 11.99
C LEU A 368 2.75 11.28 13.29
N ARG A 369 3.75 12.17 13.21
CA ARG A 369 4.38 12.80 14.38
C ARG A 369 3.45 13.78 15.11
N SER A 370 2.45 14.31 14.43
CA SER A 370 1.45 15.22 15.01
C SER A 370 0.27 14.46 15.64
N MET A 371 0.18 13.13 15.46
CA MET A 371 -0.90 12.34 16.03
C MET A 371 -0.75 12.16 17.54
N LYS A 372 -1.87 12.23 18.27
CA LYS A 372 -1.89 11.81 19.68
C LYS A 372 -1.72 10.29 19.77
N PRO A 373 -0.88 9.76 20.67
CA PRO A 373 -0.86 8.35 20.99
C PRO A 373 -2.24 7.88 21.43
N LEU A 374 -2.72 6.80 20.82
CA LEU A 374 -4.04 6.22 21.09
C LEU A 374 -4.13 5.72 22.54
N GLN A 375 -5.18 6.12 23.26
CA GLN A 375 -5.48 5.62 24.61
C GLN A 375 -6.56 4.53 24.58
N LEU A 376 -6.75 3.82 25.69
CA LEU A 376 -7.72 2.72 25.78
C LEU A 376 -9.17 3.23 25.69
N GLU A 377 -9.46 4.42 26.21
CA GLU A 377 -10.77 5.06 26.10
C GLU A 377 -11.16 5.46 24.67
N ASP A 378 -10.17 5.60 23.78
CA ASP A 378 -10.37 6.00 22.38
C ASP A 378 -10.60 4.81 21.43
N ILE A 379 -10.52 3.58 21.93
CA ILE A 379 -10.61 2.35 21.14
C ILE A 379 -11.62 1.35 21.70
N ILE A 380 -12.41 0.78 20.80
CA ILE A 380 -13.27 -0.36 21.09
C ILE A 380 -12.73 -1.54 20.29
N VAL A 381 -12.63 -2.69 20.95
CA VAL A 381 -12.25 -3.96 20.32
C VAL A 381 -13.40 -4.97 20.39
N GLY A 382 -13.39 -5.90 19.43
CA GLY A 382 -14.36 -6.99 19.38
C GLY A 382 -13.73 -8.26 18.83
N GLN A 383 -14.37 -9.39 19.12
CA GLN A 383 -14.02 -10.70 18.59
C GLN A 383 -15.29 -11.35 18.04
N TYR A 384 -15.28 -11.78 16.78
CA TYR A 384 -16.48 -12.37 16.17
C TYR A 384 -16.80 -13.72 16.82
N LYS A 385 -18.10 -13.98 16.99
CA LYS A 385 -18.64 -15.25 17.51
C LYS A 385 -19.40 -15.98 16.41
N GLY A 386 -19.63 -17.27 16.63
CA GLY A 386 -20.36 -18.09 15.69
C GLY A 386 -21.80 -17.61 15.55
N HIS A 387 -22.36 -17.76 14.36
CA HIS A 387 -23.75 -17.40 14.08
C HIS A 387 -24.34 -18.34 13.03
N SER A 388 -25.64 -18.62 13.15
CA SER A 388 -26.38 -19.45 12.20
C SER A 388 -27.35 -18.57 11.42
N LYS A 389 -27.22 -18.55 10.09
CA LYS A 389 -28.11 -17.80 9.19
C LYS A 389 -28.50 -18.62 7.98
N GLY A 390 -29.80 -18.78 7.74
CA GLY A 390 -30.34 -19.47 6.55
C GLY A 390 -29.89 -20.93 6.44
N GLY A 391 -29.82 -21.66 7.55
CA GLY A 391 -29.38 -23.07 7.58
C GLY A 391 -27.87 -23.27 7.45
N ARG A 392 -27.07 -22.21 7.26
CA ARG A 392 -25.60 -22.26 7.32
C ARG A 392 -25.12 -21.81 8.69
N SER A 393 -24.22 -22.61 9.28
CA SER A 393 -23.53 -22.28 10.53
C SER A 393 -22.16 -21.68 10.20
N TYR A 394 -21.85 -20.52 10.77
CA TYR A 394 -20.56 -19.87 10.66
C TYR A 394 -19.82 -20.02 12.00
N PRO A 395 -18.60 -20.59 12.02
CA PRO A 395 -17.85 -20.78 13.25
C PRO A 395 -17.38 -19.43 13.83
N GLY A 396 -17.28 -19.35 15.15
CA GLY A 396 -16.65 -18.24 15.86
C GLY A 396 -15.12 -18.31 15.78
N TYR A 397 -14.45 -17.23 16.22
CA TYR A 397 -12.99 -17.17 16.14
C TYR A 397 -12.30 -18.28 16.95
N THR A 398 -12.78 -18.54 18.17
CA THR A 398 -12.25 -19.59 19.08
C THR A 398 -12.71 -21.01 18.71
N ASP A 399 -13.54 -21.15 17.67
CA ASP A 399 -13.93 -22.46 17.14
C ASP A 399 -12.88 -22.98 16.14
N ASP A 400 -12.03 -22.10 15.59
CA ASP A 400 -10.86 -22.49 14.80
C ASP A 400 -9.89 -23.31 15.69
N PRO A 401 -9.56 -24.56 15.32
CA PRO A 401 -8.70 -25.43 16.14
C PRO A 401 -7.27 -24.92 16.27
N THR A 402 -6.85 -23.99 15.41
CA THR A 402 -5.53 -23.35 15.46
C THR A 402 -5.47 -22.18 16.44
N VAL A 403 -6.61 -21.76 17.01
CA VAL A 403 -6.73 -20.66 17.96
C VAL A 403 -6.86 -21.19 19.39
N PRO A 404 -6.10 -20.65 20.36
CA PRO A 404 -6.29 -20.99 21.78
C PRO A 404 -7.71 -20.69 22.26
N LYS A 405 -8.34 -21.61 23.00
CA LYS A 405 -9.74 -21.47 23.45
C LYS A 405 -10.02 -20.24 24.31
N GLY A 406 -9.01 -19.74 25.04
CA GLY A 406 -9.07 -18.52 25.85
C GLY A 406 -8.57 -17.26 25.14
N SER A 407 -8.35 -17.29 23.81
CA SER A 407 -7.82 -16.13 23.10
C SER A 407 -8.75 -14.92 23.21
N VAL A 408 -8.16 -13.79 23.60
CA VAL A 408 -8.80 -12.47 23.62
C VAL A 408 -8.38 -11.61 22.42
N THR A 409 -7.78 -12.22 21.39
CA THR A 409 -7.28 -11.49 20.22
C THR A 409 -8.43 -10.76 19.51
N PRO A 410 -8.28 -9.46 19.25
CA PRO A 410 -9.31 -8.68 18.57
C PRO A 410 -9.34 -9.00 17.07
N THR A 411 -10.51 -9.40 16.59
CA THR A 411 -10.81 -9.56 15.15
C THR A 411 -11.50 -8.32 14.57
N PHE A 412 -11.90 -7.39 15.42
CA PHE A 412 -12.48 -6.10 15.11
C PHE A 412 -11.89 -5.03 16.03
N ALA A 413 -11.63 -3.84 15.48
CA ALA A 413 -11.28 -2.66 16.26
C ALA A 413 -11.82 -1.40 15.59
N ALA A 414 -12.24 -0.45 16.42
CA ALA A 414 -12.68 0.88 16.02
C ALA A 414 -12.04 1.90 16.95
N ALA A 415 -11.34 2.89 16.39
CA ALA A 415 -10.60 3.90 17.14
C ALA A 415 -10.91 5.32 16.66
N ALA A 416 -10.94 6.27 17.60
CA ALA A 416 -10.94 7.70 17.31
C ALA A 416 -9.51 8.25 17.42
N LEU A 417 -8.97 8.75 16.32
CA LEU A 417 -7.63 9.31 16.23
C LEU A 417 -7.69 10.81 16.03
N PHE A 418 -6.70 11.54 16.54
CA PHE A 418 -6.61 13.00 16.44
C PHE A 418 -5.21 13.41 15.97
N ILE A 419 -5.17 14.41 15.08
CA ILE A 419 -3.94 15.00 14.54
C ILE A 419 -3.82 16.44 15.06
N ASN A 420 -2.80 16.71 15.87
CA ASN A 420 -2.57 18.01 16.50
C ASN A 420 -1.81 18.95 15.57
N ASN A 421 -2.48 19.45 14.54
CA ASN A 421 -1.94 20.51 13.69
C ASN A 421 -3.03 21.50 13.28
N ALA A 422 -2.63 22.61 12.65
CA ALA A 422 -3.56 23.68 12.29
C ALA A 422 -4.72 23.20 11.39
N ARG A 423 -4.47 22.24 10.49
CA ARG A 423 -5.46 21.74 9.54
C ARG A 423 -6.52 20.84 10.19
N TRP A 424 -6.12 20.01 11.14
CA TRP A 424 -6.93 18.89 11.65
C TRP A 424 -7.31 18.97 13.13
N ASP A 425 -6.84 19.99 13.86
CA ASP A 425 -7.18 20.14 15.27
C ASP A 425 -8.71 20.16 15.50
N GLY A 426 -9.16 19.33 16.44
CA GLY A 426 -10.56 19.07 16.75
C GLY A 426 -11.29 18.08 15.83
N VAL A 427 -10.72 17.65 14.70
CA VAL A 427 -11.36 16.73 13.75
C VAL A 427 -11.05 15.27 14.10
N PRO A 428 -12.05 14.43 14.41
CA PRO A 428 -11.82 13.02 14.67
C PRO A 428 -11.61 12.22 13.37
N PHE A 429 -10.57 11.41 13.35
CA PHE A 429 -10.30 10.38 12.35
C PHE A 429 -10.75 9.02 12.89
N LEU A 430 -11.91 8.55 12.42
CA LEU A 430 -12.50 7.29 12.85
C LEU A 430 -11.96 6.15 12.01
N MET A 431 -11.11 5.31 12.60
CA MET A 431 -10.52 4.15 11.94
C MET A 431 -11.25 2.88 12.37
N LYS A 432 -11.70 2.06 11.43
CA LYS A 432 -12.42 0.80 11.70
C LYS A 432 -11.86 -0.32 10.84
N ALA A 433 -11.52 -1.44 11.47
CA ALA A 433 -11.07 -2.64 10.76
C ALA A 433 -11.72 -3.87 11.38
N GLY A 434 -12.17 -4.82 10.55
CA GLY A 434 -12.63 -6.10 11.07
C GLY A 434 -12.84 -7.18 10.02
N LYS A 435 -12.80 -8.42 10.51
CA LYS A 435 -13.13 -9.65 9.76
C LYS A 435 -14.50 -10.16 10.18
N ALA A 436 -15.10 -11.03 9.37
CA ALA A 436 -16.44 -11.59 9.57
C ALA A 436 -17.53 -10.52 9.75
N LEU A 437 -17.47 -9.45 8.94
CA LEU A 437 -18.44 -8.37 8.91
C LEU A 437 -19.48 -8.58 7.80
N HIS A 438 -20.49 -7.73 7.76
CA HIS A 438 -21.63 -7.86 6.85
C HIS A 438 -21.28 -7.70 5.35
N LYS A 439 -20.17 -7.03 5.02
CA LYS A 439 -19.74 -6.80 3.63
C LYS A 439 -18.24 -6.57 3.53
N ARG A 440 -17.67 -6.95 2.39
CA ARG A 440 -16.32 -6.56 2.01
C ARG A 440 -16.27 -5.11 1.51
N ARG A 441 -15.39 -4.27 2.05
CA ARG A 441 -15.12 -2.91 1.56
C ARG A 441 -13.73 -2.41 1.92
#